data_AF-A0A951H7D1-F1
#
_entry.id   AF-A0A951H7D1-F1
#
_cell.length_a   1.000
_cell.length_b   1.000
_cell.length_c   1.000
_cell.angle_alpha   90.00
_cell.angle_beta   90.00
_cell.angle_gamma   90.00
#
_symmetry.space_group_name_H-M   'P 1'
#
loop_
_entity.id
_entity.type
_entity.pdbx_description
1 polymer ?
#
loop_
_entity_poly.entity_id
_entity_poly.type
_entity_poly.pdbx_seq_one_letter_code
_entity_poly.pdbx_strand_id
1 'polypeptide(L)'
;MTDHQYPSEDKPEDNRAEIELADHSGQVPDAIKSRQALTEVPLADSEALSKLEPASEPPLLAEPATQELASASPLDSAAPDETTLSDQNATDGAHLEPSLSDAPSAPPSDLPPADTPLDEPTPETWEDDENPTTLFLRALFTLLAGGFLSWAQNQAVINPGQEWNRWISLSVVANFLLPLGIVWMFFAQGLGHLDWLRDQKYNAWNYGWNFKQCRRHLKLALVMFAFMLPFLWFASRDPNTRAFYRSDATHYGYFPPITGASSWLWLLLSLAIYMLCWEWFHRGFLLFGMAQGFGPVLAILLQATLFAAAHYHKPMPEFVSSFAGGLVLGTVAWREKSFVPAFLTHAFVHIAWAILVLF
;
A
#
# COMPACT_ATOMS: atom_id res chain seq x y z
N MET A 1 -23.38 80.03 -10.15
CA MET A 1 -24.77 79.87 -10.61
C MET A 1 -24.70 79.31 -12.02
N THR A 2 -24.65 78.00 -12.13
CA THR A 2 -24.82 77.24 -13.38
C THR A 2 -25.38 75.89 -12.97
N ASP A 3 -26.54 75.60 -13.53
CA ASP A 3 -27.57 74.69 -13.02
C ASP A 3 -27.44 73.29 -13.63
N HIS A 4 -27.86 72.29 -12.86
CA HIS A 4 -27.96 70.89 -13.26
C HIS A 4 -29.33 70.60 -13.87
N GLN A 5 -29.43 69.85 -14.98
CA GLN A 5 -30.49 68.84 -15.17
C GLN A 5 -30.28 67.89 -16.36
N TYR A 6 -30.72 66.64 -16.15
CA TYR A 6 -30.63 65.39 -16.93
C TYR A 6 -31.38 65.37 -18.27
N PRO A 7 -31.17 64.31 -19.10
CA PRO A 7 -32.31 63.65 -19.73
C PRO A 7 -32.35 62.10 -19.67
N SER A 8 -33.59 61.63 -19.43
CA SER A 8 -34.34 60.45 -19.87
C SER A 8 -33.78 59.02 -19.88
N GLU A 9 -34.53 58.14 -19.19
CA GLU A 9 -34.57 56.68 -19.29
C GLU A 9 -35.08 56.19 -20.66
N ASP A 10 -34.44 55.14 -21.21
CA ASP A 10 -34.99 54.32 -22.30
C ASP A 10 -35.14 52.85 -21.82
N LYS A 11 -36.32 52.28 -22.08
CA LYS A 11 -36.68 50.88 -21.80
C LYS A 11 -36.11 49.93 -22.88
N PRO A 12 -35.78 48.66 -22.55
CA PRO A 12 -35.33 47.70 -23.55
C PRO A 12 -36.51 47.05 -24.29
N GLU A 13 -36.43 47.04 -25.63
CA GLU A 13 -37.32 46.33 -26.53
C GLU A 13 -37.02 44.83 -26.60
N ASP A 14 -38.09 44.04 -26.59
CA ASP A 14 -38.16 42.59 -26.81
C ASP A 14 -38.00 42.29 -28.30
N ASN A 15 -37.04 41.45 -28.67
CA ASN A 15 -36.93 40.91 -30.01
C ASN A 15 -36.63 39.41 -29.97
N ARG A 16 -37.70 38.62 -30.08
CA ARG A 16 -37.68 37.21 -30.48
C ARG A 16 -37.41 37.10 -31.97
N ALA A 17 -36.41 36.29 -32.35
CA ALA A 17 -36.36 35.64 -33.65
C ALA A 17 -35.67 34.26 -33.54
N GLU A 18 -36.50 33.23 -33.74
CA GLU A 18 -36.27 31.93 -34.38
C GLU A 18 -34.89 31.26 -34.27
N ILE A 19 -34.85 30.14 -33.52
CA ILE A 19 -33.84 29.09 -33.68
C ILE A 19 -34.48 27.96 -34.49
N GLU A 20 -33.95 27.79 -35.70
CA GLU A 20 -34.25 26.71 -36.64
C GLU A 20 -33.74 25.37 -36.08
N LEU A 21 -34.66 24.42 -35.89
CA LEU A 21 -34.36 23.04 -35.49
C LEU A 21 -33.81 22.27 -36.70
N ALA A 22 -32.50 22.04 -36.72
CA ALA A 22 -31.89 21.06 -37.62
C ALA A 22 -32.00 19.66 -37.02
N ASP A 23 -32.80 18.81 -37.67
CA ASP A 23 -32.85 17.36 -37.51
C ASP A 23 -31.50 16.73 -37.92
N HIS A 24 -30.84 16.09 -36.97
CA HIS A 24 -29.78 15.12 -37.26
C HIS A 24 -30.00 13.85 -36.45
N SER A 25 -30.82 12.98 -37.04
CA SER A 25 -30.69 11.53 -36.91
C SER A 25 -29.25 11.09 -37.27
N GLY A 26 -28.46 10.76 -36.25
CA GLY A 26 -27.10 10.22 -36.38
C GLY A 26 -26.82 9.24 -35.25
N GLN A 27 -26.46 8.01 -35.61
CA GLN A 27 -26.33 6.83 -34.75
C GLN A 27 -25.50 7.06 -33.48
N VAL A 28 -26.11 6.73 -32.33
CA VAL A 28 -25.43 6.57 -31.04
C VAL A 28 -24.56 5.30 -31.10
N PRO A 29 -23.24 5.35 -30.79
CA PRO A 29 -22.41 4.16 -30.70
C PRO A 29 -22.89 3.23 -29.56
N ASP A 30 -22.94 1.92 -29.82
CA ASP A 30 -23.52 0.87 -28.97
C ASP A 30 -22.93 0.73 -27.54
N ALA A 31 -21.89 1.50 -27.20
CA ALA A 31 -21.26 1.49 -25.88
C ALA A 31 -22.04 2.27 -24.80
N ILE A 32 -23.08 3.04 -25.15
CA ILE A 32 -23.87 3.85 -24.20
C ILE A 32 -25.17 3.14 -23.77
N LYS A 33 -25.67 2.17 -24.55
CA LYS A 33 -26.88 1.39 -24.18
C LYS A 33 -26.68 0.43 -23.00
N SER A 34 -25.44 -0.01 -22.77
CA SER A 34 -25.11 -0.98 -21.72
C SER A 34 -25.14 -0.42 -20.30
N ARG A 35 -25.28 0.91 -20.11
CA ARG A 35 -25.41 1.53 -18.79
C ARG A 35 -26.85 1.85 -18.38
N GLN A 36 -27.80 1.87 -19.32
CA GLN A 36 -29.23 2.04 -19.03
C GLN A 36 -29.98 0.70 -18.94
N ALA A 37 -29.47 -0.36 -19.56
CA ALA A 37 -30.12 -1.69 -19.55
C ALA A 37 -29.91 -2.52 -18.26
N LEU A 38 -29.11 -2.04 -17.29
CA LEU A 38 -28.83 -2.76 -16.05
C LEU A 38 -29.49 -2.15 -14.80
N THR A 39 -30.35 -1.15 -14.96
CA THR A 39 -31.12 -0.51 -13.87
C THR A 39 -32.63 -0.58 -14.01
N GLU A 40 -33.16 -1.30 -15.00
CA GLU A 40 -34.58 -1.63 -15.06
C GLU A 40 -34.78 -3.11 -14.75
N VAL A 41 -35.18 -3.41 -13.52
CA VAL A 41 -35.84 -4.68 -13.20
C VAL A 41 -37.24 -4.60 -13.83
N PRO A 42 -37.62 -5.47 -14.78
CA PRO A 42 -38.98 -5.50 -15.27
C PRO A 42 -39.88 -5.92 -14.11
N LEU A 43 -40.87 -5.10 -13.76
CA LEU A 43 -41.99 -5.51 -12.92
C LEU A 43 -42.71 -6.64 -13.67
N ALA A 44 -42.45 -7.88 -13.26
CA ALA A 44 -43.19 -9.03 -13.75
C ALA A 44 -44.64 -8.93 -13.25
N ASP A 45 -45.59 -9.02 -14.18
CA ASP A 45 -47.03 -9.05 -13.90
C ASP A 45 -47.37 -10.11 -12.84
N SER A 46 -48.03 -9.68 -11.77
CA SER A 46 -48.35 -10.50 -10.59
C SER A 46 -49.36 -11.63 -10.86
N GLU A 47 -49.87 -11.75 -12.10
CA GLU A 47 -50.80 -12.80 -12.51
C GLU A 47 -50.11 -14.07 -13.01
N ALA A 48 -48.84 -14.02 -13.42
CA ALA A 48 -48.12 -15.16 -14.00
C ALA A 48 -47.47 -16.10 -12.97
N LEU A 49 -47.30 -15.67 -11.71
CA LEU A 49 -46.62 -16.44 -10.65
C LEU A 49 -47.56 -17.35 -9.84
N SER A 50 -48.87 -17.36 -10.11
CA SER A 50 -49.85 -18.19 -9.38
C SER A 50 -50.09 -19.59 -9.98
N LYS A 51 -49.37 -19.97 -11.04
CA LYS A 51 -49.64 -21.20 -11.81
C LYS A 51 -48.44 -22.17 -11.96
N LEU A 52 -47.40 -22.05 -11.15
CA LEU A 52 -46.29 -23.00 -11.15
C LEU A 52 -46.35 -23.88 -9.90
N GLU A 53 -46.68 -25.16 -10.09
CA GLU A 53 -46.55 -26.20 -9.06
C GLU A 53 -45.07 -26.37 -8.64
N PRO A 54 -44.78 -26.66 -7.36
CA PRO A 54 -43.40 -26.82 -6.91
C PRO A 54 -42.80 -28.14 -7.42
N ALA A 55 -41.72 -28.03 -8.19
CA ALA A 55 -40.88 -29.16 -8.59
C ALA A 55 -40.11 -29.73 -7.39
N SER A 56 -40.07 -31.05 -7.32
CA SER A 56 -39.41 -31.90 -6.31
C SER A 56 -37.92 -31.60 -6.10
N GLU A 57 -37.48 -31.63 -4.83
CA GLU A 57 -36.09 -31.49 -4.39
C GLU A 57 -35.12 -32.50 -5.05
N PRO A 58 -33.91 -32.08 -5.47
CA PRO A 58 -32.83 -33.00 -5.81
C PRO A 58 -32.03 -33.42 -4.55
N PRO A 59 -31.48 -34.65 -4.51
CA PRO A 59 -30.96 -35.26 -3.28
C PRO A 59 -29.58 -34.73 -2.86
N LEU A 60 -29.40 -34.65 -1.53
CA LEU A 60 -28.14 -34.44 -0.81
C LEU A 60 -27.03 -35.39 -1.30
N LEU A 61 -25.92 -34.84 -1.78
CA LEU A 61 -24.69 -35.60 -2.02
C LEU A 61 -23.77 -35.50 -0.80
N ALA A 62 -23.36 -36.69 -0.35
CA ALA A 62 -22.67 -37.00 0.89
C ALA A 62 -21.21 -36.54 0.95
N GLU A 63 -20.76 -36.19 2.16
CA GLU A 63 -19.35 -36.02 2.54
C GLU A 63 -18.58 -37.35 2.54
N PRO A 64 -17.28 -37.39 2.20
CA PRO A 64 -16.45 -38.53 2.50
C PRO A 64 -15.71 -38.35 3.84
N ALA A 65 -16.17 -39.15 4.80
CA ALA A 65 -15.49 -39.85 5.88
C ALA A 65 -14.09 -39.39 6.35
N THR A 66 -14.06 -39.02 7.63
CA THR A 66 -12.95 -39.17 8.58
C THR A 66 -12.41 -40.60 8.62
N GLN A 67 -11.09 -40.75 8.68
CA GLN A 67 -10.44 -42.01 9.05
C GLN A 67 -9.54 -41.77 10.26
N GLU A 68 -10.06 -42.13 11.44
CA GLU A 68 -9.28 -42.42 12.65
C GLU A 68 -8.54 -43.75 12.46
N LEU A 69 -7.27 -43.81 12.88
CA LEU A 69 -6.69 -45.07 13.36
C LEU A 69 -5.77 -44.78 14.55
N ALA A 70 -6.12 -45.43 15.65
CA ALA A 70 -5.56 -45.24 16.98
C ALA A 70 -4.27 -46.04 17.23
N SER A 71 -3.49 -45.52 18.18
CA SER A 71 -2.73 -46.21 19.23
C SER A 71 -1.71 -47.30 18.87
N ALA A 72 -0.44 -47.04 19.18
CA ALA A 72 0.43 -47.93 19.98
C ALA A 72 1.68 -47.16 20.48
N SER A 73 2.08 -47.44 21.72
CA SER A 73 3.27 -46.97 22.45
C SER A 73 3.77 -48.18 23.28
N PRO A 74 4.90 -48.13 24.01
CA PRO A 74 6.31 -47.99 23.60
C PRO A 74 7.14 -49.22 24.03
N LEU A 75 8.38 -49.42 23.56
CA LEU A 75 9.38 -50.33 24.19
C LEU A 75 10.83 -49.96 23.81
N ASP A 76 11.51 -49.34 24.78
CA ASP A 76 12.81 -49.60 25.43
C ASP A 76 13.97 -50.38 24.76
N SER A 77 15.18 -50.07 25.30
CA SER A 77 16.49 -50.76 25.23
C SER A 77 17.36 -50.51 23.97
N ALA A 78 18.69 -50.40 24.00
CA ALA A 78 19.72 -50.26 25.04
C ALA A 78 21.04 -49.95 24.30
N ALA A 79 21.99 -49.32 24.99
CA ALA A 79 23.38 -49.15 24.54
C ALA A 79 24.12 -50.50 24.42
N PRO A 80 25.33 -50.52 23.84
CA PRO A 80 26.48 -50.73 24.73
C PRO A 80 27.72 -49.87 24.43
N ASP A 81 28.60 -49.94 25.43
CA ASP A 81 29.82 -49.19 25.75
C ASP A 81 31.10 -49.94 25.29
N GLU A 82 32.28 -49.36 25.61
CA GLU A 82 33.67 -49.87 25.53
C GLU A 82 34.45 -49.68 24.20
N THR A 83 35.75 -49.32 24.12
CA THR A 83 36.87 -49.26 25.10
C THR A 83 38.11 -48.51 24.54
N THR A 84 38.84 -47.82 25.44
CA THR A 84 40.32 -47.67 25.63
C THR A 84 41.31 -47.10 24.60
N LEU A 85 42.17 -46.16 25.07
CA LEU A 85 43.67 -46.17 25.07
C LEU A 85 44.16 -44.81 25.66
N SER A 86 44.54 -44.75 26.94
CA SER A 86 45.91 -44.78 27.50
C SER A 86 46.88 -43.71 27.00
N ASP A 87 47.37 -42.85 27.90
CA ASP A 87 48.81 -42.65 28.07
C ASP A 87 49.16 -42.06 29.45
N GLN A 88 50.21 -42.63 30.02
CA GLN A 88 50.80 -42.34 31.32
C GLN A 88 51.93 -41.32 31.17
N ASN A 89 52.20 -40.50 32.19
CA ASN A 89 53.58 -40.27 32.60
C ASN A 89 53.71 -39.87 34.08
N ALA A 90 54.68 -40.52 34.73
CA ALA A 90 55.08 -40.39 36.13
C ALA A 90 55.99 -39.16 36.35
N THR A 91 56.08 -38.61 37.57
CA THR A 91 57.18 -38.71 38.57
C THR A 91 56.98 -37.47 39.49
N ASP A 92 57.36 -37.35 40.76
CA ASP A 92 58.40 -37.96 41.59
C ASP A 92 58.17 -37.51 43.07
N GLY A 93 58.82 -38.18 44.03
CA GLY A 93 59.32 -37.52 45.26
C GLY A 93 58.48 -37.59 46.55
N ALA A 94 58.92 -38.45 47.48
CA ALA A 94 58.42 -38.64 48.84
C ALA A 94 59.02 -37.66 49.87
N HIS A 95 58.26 -37.31 50.91
CA HIS A 95 58.75 -37.06 52.28
C HIS A 95 57.65 -37.34 53.32
N LEU A 96 57.96 -38.16 54.33
CA LEU A 96 57.16 -38.48 55.51
C LEU A 96 57.65 -37.66 56.71
N GLU A 97 56.73 -37.09 57.51
CA GLU A 97 56.61 -37.21 58.97
C GLU A 97 55.38 -36.42 59.49
N PRO A 98 54.77 -36.80 60.64
CA PRO A 98 53.36 -36.58 60.93
C PRO A 98 53.10 -35.42 61.91
N SER A 99 52.02 -34.67 61.69
CA SER A 99 51.47 -33.73 62.68
C SER A 99 50.02 -34.07 62.96
N LEU A 100 49.77 -34.59 64.16
CA LEU A 100 48.45 -34.69 64.78
C LEU A 100 47.99 -33.28 65.19
N SER A 101 47.05 -32.70 64.43
CA SER A 101 46.04 -31.84 65.03
C SER A 101 44.78 -31.80 64.16
N ASP A 102 43.67 -31.83 64.87
CA ASP A 102 42.36 -31.30 64.49
C ASP A 102 41.41 -32.21 63.70
N ALA A 103 40.26 -32.43 64.35
CA ALA A 103 39.15 -33.26 63.94
C ALA A 103 38.55 -32.82 62.59
N PRO A 104 38.03 -33.75 61.77
CA PRO A 104 37.26 -33.37 60.59
C PRO A 104 35.93 -32.73 61.03
N SER A 105 35.79 -31.46 60.65
CA SER A 105 34.58 -30.65 60.69
C SER A 105 33.42 -31.32 59.95
N ALA A 106 32.20 -31.03 60.42
CA ALA A 106 30.95 -31.49 59.83
C ALA A 106 30.87 -31.20 58.31
N PRO A 107 30.17 -32.04 57.53
CA PRO A 107 30.04 -31.84 56.09
C PRO A 107 29.39 -30.49 55.77
N PRO A 108 29.79 -29.80 54.68
CA PRO A 108 29.18 -28.53 54.32
C PRO A 108 27.71 -28.75 54.00
N SER A 109 26.84 -27.85 54.50
CA SER A 109 25.44 -27.81 54.08
C SER A 109 25.38 -27.39 52.61
N ASP A 110 24.89 -28.25 51.73
CA ASP A 110 24.61 -27.94 50.30
C ASP A 110 23.42 -26.98 50.11
N LEU A 111 23.09 -26.17 51.11
CA LEU A 111 22.08 -25.14 50.98
C LEU A 111 22.77 -23.85 50.52
N PRO A 112 22.36 -23.27 49.37
CA PRO A 112 22.88 -21.99 48.94
C PRO A 112 22.65 -20.94 50.04
N PRO A 113 23.57 -19.97 50.20
CA PRO A 113 23.44 -18.94 51.23
C PRO A 113 22.08 -18.25 51.10
N ALA A 114 21.43 -18.03 52.26
CA ALA A 114 20.08 -17.47 52.38
C ALA A 114 19.90 -16.06 51.79
N ASP A 115 20.98 -15.47 51.26
CA ASP A 115 21.03 -14.15 50.65
C ASP A 115 21.39 -14.19 49.16
N THR A 116 21.14 -15.31 48.47
CA THR A 116 21.11 -15.28 47.00
C THR A 116 19.89 -14.43 46.63
N PRO A 117 20.04 -13.22 46.05
CA PRO A 117 18.89 -12.46 45.61
C PRO A 117 18.16 -13.36 44.62
N LEU A 118 16.91 -13.74 44.94
CA LEU A 118 16.03 -14.27 43.91
C LEU A 118 16.02 -13.18 42.84
N ASP A 119 16.49 -13.48 41.63
CA ASP A 119 16.37 -12.57 40.49
C ASP A 119 14.91 -12.12 40.48
N GLU A 120 14.64 -10.90 40.95
CA GLU A 120 13.30 -10.36 40.92
C GLU A 120 12.93 -10.34 39.43
N PRO A 121 11.81 -10.97 39.03
CA PRO A 121 11.41 -10.95 37.64
C PRO A 121 11.34 -9.48 37.26
N THR A 122 12.22 -9.06 36.35
CA THR A 122 12.21 -7.70 35.81
C THR A 122 10.77 -7.41 35.41
N PRO A 123 10.14 -6.33 35.93
CA PRO A 123 8.74 -6.08 35.65
C PRO A 123 8.57 -6.06 34.14
N GLU A 124 7.72 -6.93 33.59
CA GLU A 124 7.31 -6.88 32.18
C GLU A 124 6.79 -5.47 31.94
N THR A 125 7.62 -4.61 31.33
CA THR A 125 7.17 -3.31 30.88
C THR A 125 6.47 -3.56 29.54
N TRP A 126 5.26 -3.04 29.37
CA TRP A 126 4.50 -3.03 28.12
C TRP A 126 5.28 -2.40 26.93
N GLU A 127 6.49 -1.90 27.18
CA GLU A 127 7.45 -1.39 26.21
C GLU A 127 8.03 -2.50 25.32
N ASP A 128 7.99 -3.77 25.76
CA ASP A 128 8.47 -4.95 25.02
C ASP A 128 7.38 -5.70 24.22
N ASP A 129 6.18 -5.11 24.06
CA ASP A 129 5.05 -5.69 23.33
C ASP A 129 5.28 -5.82 21.79
N GLU A 130 6.43 -5.38 21.25
CA GLU A 130 6.82 -5.59 19.85
C GLU A 130 7.26 -7.04 19.57
N ASN A 131 6.33 -7.98 19.77
CA ASN A 131 6.47 -9.37 19.37
C ASN A 131 6.01 -9.61 17.91
N PRO A 132 6.32 -10.77 17.31
CA PRO A 132 5.93 -11.06 15.92
C PRO A 132 4.42 -10.95 15.65
N THR A 133 3.58 -11.23 16.66
CA THR A 133 2.12 -11.12 16.54
C THR A 133 1.69 -9.66 16.39
N THR A 134 2.23 -8.74 17.18
CA THR A 134 1.88 -7.32 17.07
C THR A 134 2.37 -6.73 15.75
N LEU A 135 3.57 -7.10 15.28
CA LEU A 135 4.07 -6.71 13.95
C LEU A 135 3.20 -7.25 12.81
N PHE A 136 2.75 -8.50 12.90
CA PHE A 136 1.84 -9.10 11.93
C PHE A 136 0.49 -8.38 11.90
N LEU A 137 -0.10 -8.08 13.06
CA LEU A 137 -1.37 -7.36 13.16
C LEU A 137 -1.26 -5.93 12.60
N ARG A 138 -0.14 -5.23 12.85
CA ARG A 138 0.13 -3.91 12.24
C ARG A 138 0.20 -4.01 10.71
N ALA A 139 0.93 -4.99 10.18
CA ALA A 139 1.02 -5.22 8.74
C ALA A 139 -0.33 -5.56 8.11
N LEU A 140 -1.15 -6.39 8.77
CA LEU A 140 -2.49 -6.73 8.33
C LEU A 140 -3.41 -5.49 8.35
N PHE A 141 -3.36 -4.69 9.42
CA PHE A 141 -4.11 -3.44 9.50
C PHE A 141 -3.70 -2.47 8.39
N THR A 142 -2.39 -2.29 8.13
CA THR A 142 -1.90 -1.47 7.02
C THR A 142 -2.43 -1.96 5.67
N LEU A 143 -2.40 -3.28 5.43
CA LEU A 143 -2.93 -3.87 4.20
C LEU A 143 -4.42 -3.58 4.02
N LEU A 144 -5.22 -3.81 5.07
CA LEU A 144 -6.67 -3.59 5.03
C LEU A 144 -7.03 -2.11 4.87
N ALA A 145 -6.38 -1.23 5.64
CA ALA A 145 -6.59 0.20 5.57
C ALA A 145 -6.18 0.77 4.20
N GLY A 146 -5.00 0.39 3.69
CA GLY A 146 -4.54 0.82 2.37
C GLY A 146 -5.38 0.22 1.23
N GLY A 147 -5.79 -1.05 1.34
CA GLY A 147 -6.71 -1.68 0.40
C GLY A 147 -8.05 -0.94 0.35
N PHE A 148 -8.63 -0.60 1.51
CA PHE A 148 -9.86 0.18 1.60
C PHE A 148 -9.71 1.59 1.02
N LEU A 149 -8.64 2.32 1.36
CA LEU A 149 -8.39 3.66 0.82
C LEU A 149 -8.23 3.64 -0.71
N SER A 150 -7.48 2.66 -1.23
CA SER A 150 -7.30 2.47 -2.67
C SER A 150 -8.62 2.12 -3.36
N TRP A 151 -9.42 1.23 -2.78
CA TRP A 151 -10.75 0.89 -3.29
C TRP A 151 -11.68 2.10 -3.26
N ALA A 152 -11.76 2.81 -2.13
CA ALA A 152 -12.63 3.98 -1.97
C ALA A 152 -12.28 5.09 -2.97
N GLN A 153 -10.99 5.33 -3.22
CA GLN A 153 -10.56 6.26 -4.25
C GLN A 153 -10.94 5.78 -5.66
N ASN A 154 -10.86 4.49 -5.95
CA ASN A 154 -11.29 3.93 -7.24
C ASN A 154 -12.82 3.99 -7.44
N GLN A 155 -13.61 3.97 -6.36
CA GLN A 155 -15.06 4.16 -6.42
C GLN A 155 -15.48 5.63 -6.48
N ALA A 156 -14.54 6.56 -6.33
CA ALA A 156 -14.87 7.98 -6.40
C ALA A 156 -15.32 8.34 -7.82
N VAL A 157 -16.56 8.80 -7.95
CA VAL A 157 -17.13 9.26 -9.22
C VAL A 157 -16.57 10.66 -9.52
N ILE A 158 -15.31 10.71 -9.94
CA ILE A 158 -14.59 11.92 -10.32
C ILE A 158 -14.00 11.67 -11.71
N ASN A 159 -14.31 12.54 -12.67
CA ASN A 159 -13.64 12.52 -13.97
C ASN A 159 -12.39 13.43 -13.88
N PRO A 160 -11.15 12.89 -13.91
CA PRO A 160 -9.97 13.71 -13.73
C PRO A 160 -9.79 14.82 -14.78
N GLY A 161 -10.25 14.61 -16.02
CA GLY A 161 -10.21 15.63 -17.06
C GLY A 161 -11.12 16.83 -16.79
N GLN A 162 -12.26 16.60 -16.14
CA GLN A 162 -13.23 17.65 -15.79
C GLN A 162 -12.95 18.25 -14.41
N GLU A 163 -12.57 17.42 -13.46
CA GLU A 163 -12.49 17.73 -12.03
C GLU A 163 -11.07 17.55 -11.49
N TRP A 164 -10.06 17.99 -12.24
CA TRP A 164 -8.65 17.78 -11.92
C TRP A 164 -8.29 18.19 -10.48
N ASN A 165 -8.71 19.37 -10.05
CA ASN A 165 -8.42 19.84 -8.69
C ASN A 165 -9.03 18.93 -7.62
N ARG A 166 -10.26 18.44 -7.84
CA ARG A 166 -10.93 17.52 -6.93
C ARG A 166 -10.20 16.17 -6.89
N TRP A 167 -9.73 15.68 -8.04
CA TRP A 167 -8.92 14.46 -8.15
C TRP A 167 -7.60 14.59 -7.38
N ILE A 168 -6.90 15.71 -7.54
CA ILE A 168 -5.65 16.01 -6.82
C ILE A 168 -5.91 16.12 -5.31
N SER A 169 -6.93 16.87 -4.89
CA SER A 169 -7.29 17.01 -3.48
C SER A 169 -7.66 15.67 -2.84
N LEU A 170 -8.48 14.85 -3.51
CA LEU A 170 -8.82 13.51 -3.04
C LEU A 170 -7.55 12.67 -2.88
N SER A 171 -6.63 12.74 -3.84
CA SER A 171 -5.37 11.99 -3.78
C SER A 171 -4.48 12.45 -2.63
N VAL A 172 -4.40 13.75 -2.35
CA VAL A 172 -3.66 14.28 -1.18
C VAL A 172 -4.28 13.74 0.12
N VAL A 173 -5.60 13.74 0.23
CA VAL A 173 -6.29 13.26 1.44
C VAL A 173 -6.12 11.74 1.59
N ALA A 174 -6.47 10.97 0.56
CA ALA A 174 -6.53 9.50 0.63
C ALA A 174 -5.14 8.84 0.61
N ASN A 175 -4.17 9.39 -0.14
CA ASN A 175 -2.84 8.78 -0.30
C ASN A 175 -1.79 9.40 0.61
N PHE A 176 -2.08 10.52 1.27
CA PHE A 176 -1.09 11.17 2.14
C PHE A 176 -1.63 11.51 3.53
N LEU A 177 -2.63 12.37 3.65
CA LEU A 177 -3.08 12.86 4.96
C LEU A 177 -3.71 11.76 5.83
N LEU A 178 -4.60 10.94 5.27
CA LEU A 178 -5.24 9.85 6.00
C LEU A 178 -4.23 8.75 6.41
N PRO A 179 -3.38 8.22 5.51
CA PRO A 179 -2.36 7.25 5.92
C PRO A 179 -1.35 7.84 6.91
N LEU A 180 -0.98 9.13 6.77
CA LEU A 180 -0.12 9.81 7.74
C LEU A 180 -0.82 9.92 9.11
N GLY A 181 -2.10 10.26 9.12
CA GLY A 181 -2.92 10.27 10.34
C GLY A 181 -3.04 8.88 10.97
N ILE A 182 -3.19 7.83 10.17
CA ILE A 182 -3.18 6.44 10.63
C ILE A 182 -1.85 6.10 11.30
N VAL A 183 -0.73 6.40 10.62
CA VAL A 183 0.61 6.18 11.18
C VAL A 183 0.76 6.91 12.50
N TRP A 184 0.43 8.20 12.52
CA TRP A 184 0.54 9.02 13.71
C TRP A 184 -0.33 8.51 14.87
N MET A 185 -1.58 8.15 14.59
CA MET A 185 -2.55 7.75 15.61
C MET A 185 -2.31 6.34 16.17
N PHE A 186 -1.96 5.38 15.31
CA PHE A 186 -1.87 3.96 15.71
C PHE A 186 -0.45 3.46 15.92
N PHE A 187 0.56 4.11 15.32
CA PHE A 187 1.92 3.60 15.31
C PHE A 187 2.93 4.55 15.94
N ALA A 188 2.71 5.87 15.87
CA ALA A 188 3.80 6.82 16.06
C ALA A 188 3.71 7.68 17.32
N GLN A 189 2.52 8.02 17.86
CA GLN A 189 2.37 8.70 19.18
C GLN A 189 0.92 8.95 19.68
N GLY A 190 -0.13 8.83 18.87
CA GLY A 190 -1.48 9.23 19.30
C GLY A 190 -1.60 10.73 19.62
N LEU A 191 -2.67 11.15 20.30
CA LEU A 191 -2.95 12.56 20.65
C LEU A 191 -2.10 13.13 21.80
N GLY A 192 -1.34 12.29 22.51
CA GLY A 192 -0.51 12.67 23.65
C GLY A 192 0.98 12.49 23.34
N HIS A 193 1.84 13.27 24.00
CA HIS A 193 3.29 13.06 23.93
C HIS A 193 3.67 11.86 24.82
N LEU A 194 4.09 10.75 24.20
CA LEU A 194 4.46 9.52 24.90
C LEU A 194 5.95 9.25 24.63
N ASP A 195 6.79 9.59 25.61
CA ASP A 195 8.26 9.50 25.50
C ASP A 195 8.77 8.11 25.12
N TRP A 196 8.05 7.05 25.53
CA TRP A 196 8.42 5.66 25.28
C TRP A 196 8.17 5.18 23.83
N LEU A 197 7.29 5.83 23.06
CA LEU A 197 7.04 5.45 21.66
C LEU A 197 8.14 5.94 20.70
N ARG A 198 9.02 6.84 21.18
CA ARG A 198 10.14 7.38 20.40
C ARG A 198 11.23 6.33 20.13
N ASP A 199 11.41 5.39 21.07
CA ASP A 199 12.52 4.43 21.09
C ASP A 199 12.09 3.01 20.67
N GLN A 200 10.95 2.87 19.96
CA GLN A 200 10.55 1.58 19.37
C GLN A 200 11.68 1.02 18.51
N LYS A 201 12.13 -0.19 18.84
CA LYS A 201 13.20 -0.93 18.15
C LYS A 201 12.88 -1.10 16.67
N TYR A 202 11.60 -1.23 16.31
CA TYR A 202 11.09 -1.25 14.94
C TYR A 202 10.41 0.08 14.54
N ASN A 203 11.03 1.19 14.95
CA ASN A 203 10.75 2.59 14.65
C ASN A 203 9.55 2.88 13.71
N ALA A 204 8.45 3.33 14.31
CA ALA A 204 7.20 3.71 13.67
C ALA A 204 7.28 4.91 12.71
N TRP A 205 8.42 5.59 12.60
CA TRP A 205 8.56 6.78 11.75
C TRP A 205 9.32 6.53 10.45
N ASN A 206 9.88 5.35 10.20
CA ASN A 206 10.74 5.15 9.03
C ASN A 206 10.02 4.52 7.82
N TYR A 207 8.83 5.06 7.49
CA TYR A 207 8.03 4.79 6.29
C TYR A 207 8.70 5.31 5.00
N GLY A 208 9.98 4.98 4.82
CA GLY A 208 10.80 5.43 3.70
C GLY A 208 11.27 6.88 3.79
N TRP A 209 11.26 7.51 4.97
CA TRP A 209 11.68 8.89 5.19
C TRP A 209 13.21 9.02 5.28
N ASN A 210 13.93 8.45 4.31
CA ASN A 210 15.38 8.56 4.21
C ASN A 210 15.77 9.48 3.05
N PHE A 211 16.40 10.61 3.38
CA PHE A 211 16.87 11.62 2.43
C PHE A 211 18.40 11.76 2.42
N LYS A 212 19.14 10.89 3.13
CA LYS A 212 20.59 11.03 3.28
C LYS A 212 21.34 10.88 1.96
N GLN A 213 20.79 10.13 1.01
CA GLN A 213 21.44 9.78 -0.26
C GLN A 213 20.74 10.40 -1.49
N CYS A 214 20.27 11.66 -1.41
CA CYS A 214 19.54 12.33 -2.49
C CYS A 214 20.20 12.22 -3.87
N ARG A 215 21.54 12.36 -3.97
CA ARG A 215 22.27 12.23 -5.24
C ARG A 215 22.15 10.83 -5.84
N ARG A 216 22.17 9.78 -5.01
CA ARG A 216 21.98 8.40 -5.44
C ARG A 216 20.53 8.17 -5.86
N HIS A 217 19.56 8.66 -5.09
CA HIS A 217 18.14 8.53 -5.41
C HIS A 217 17.81 9.17 -6.76
N LEU A 218 18.35 10.38 -7.02
CA LEU A 218 18.18 11.05 -8.31
C LEU A 218 18.82 10.27 -9.46
N LYS A 219 20.04 9.73 -9.28
CA LYS A 219 20.69 8.91 -10.32
C LYS A 219 19.88 7.66 -10.64
N LEU A 220 19.41 6.93 -9.63
CA LEU A 220 18.56 5.76 -9.81
C LEU A 220 17.28 6.14 -10.56
N ALA A 221 16.64 7.25 -10.18
CA ALA A 221 15.44 7.73 -10.84
C ALA A 221 15.66 8.07 -12.31
N LEU A 222 16.75 8.76 -12.63
CA LEU A 222 17.10 9.11 -14.02
C LEU A 222 17.40 7.87 -14.87
N VAL A 223 18.07 6.85 -14.31
CA VAL A 223 18.34 5.60 -15.03
C VAL A 223 17.04 4.85 -15.33
N MET A 224 16.17 4.68 -14.33
CA MET A 224 14.87 4.02 -14.54
C MET A 224 13.96 4.80 -15.49
N PHE A 225 13.96 6.14 -15.39
CA PHE A 225 13.23 7.01 -16.31
C PHE A 225 13.77 6.89 -17.75
N ALA A 226 15.09 6.95 -17.94
CA ALA A 226 15.71 6.79 -19.25
C ALA A 226 15.38 5.43 -19.88
N PHE A 227 15.32 4.37 -19.07
CA PHE A 227 14.87 3.06 -19.51
C PHE A 227 13.39 3.05 -19.93
N MET A 228 12.51 3.77 -19.23
CA MET A 228 11.09 3.85 -19.56
C MET A 228 10.79 4.73 -20.78
N LEU A 229 11.65 5.71 -21.09
CA LEU A 229 11.39 6.71 -22.11
C LEU A 229 11.07 6.14 -23.51
N PRO A 230 11.77 5.12 -24.03
CA PRO A 230 11.39 4.49 -25.31
C PRO A 230 9.98 3.90 -25.29
N PHE A 231 9.60 3.23 -24.20
CA PHE A 231 8.27 2.63 -24.06
C PHE A 231 7.18 3.70 -24.05
N LEU A 232 7.40 4.81 -23.32
CA LEU A 232 6.49 5.96 -23.32
C LEU A 232 6.35 6.56 -24.72
N TRP A 233 7.45 6.72 -25.43
CA TRP A 233 7.45 7.29 -26.78
C TRP A 233 6.72 6.39 -27.81
N PHE A 234 6.83 5.07 -27.69
CA PHE A 234 6.07 4.15 -28.53
C PHE A 234 4.58 4.15 -28.16
N ALA A 235 4.25 4.05 -26.87
CA ALA A 235 2.87 4.05 -26.40
C ALA A 235 2.14 5.36 -26.71
N SER A 236 2.83 6.51 -26.68
CA SER A 236 2.22 7.81 -26.97
C SER A 236 1.85 8.02 -28.43
N ARG A 237 2.24 7.11 -29.34
CA ARG A 237 1.84 7.13 -30.76
C ARG A 237 0.58 6.34 -31.04
N ASP A 238 0.14 5.50 -30.11
CA ASP A 238 -1.12 4.77 -30.27
C ASP A 238 -2.31 5.75 -30.17
N PRO A 239 -3.17 5.86 -31.21
CA PRO A 239 -4.28 6.80 -31.22
C PRO A 239 -5.27 6.59 -30.08
N ASN A 240 -5.55 5.32 -29.72
CA ASN A 240 -6.49 4.98 -28.66
C ASN A 240 -5.97 5.43 -27.29
N THR A 241 -4.67 5.21 -27.05
CA THR A 241 -3.98 5.66 -25.84
C THR A 241 -3.97 7.20 -25.75
N ARG A 242 -3.69 7.90 -26.85
CA ARG A 242 -3.78 9.38 -26.87
C ARG A 242 -5.19 9.88 -26.58
N ALA A 243 -6.21 9.27 -27.18
CA ALA A 243 -7.61 9.64 -26.97
C ALA A 243 -8.04 9.47 -25.52
N PHE A 244 -7.57 8.43 -24.82
CA PHE A 244 -7.82 8.24 -23.39
C PHE A 244 -7.25 9.38 -22.52
N TYR A 245 -6.06 9.88 -22.87
CA TYR A 245 -5.33 10.84 -22.04
C TYR A 245 -5.62 12.30 -22.35
N ARG A 246 -5.88 12.64 -23.61
CA ARG A 246 -6.01 14.01 -24.09
C ARG A 246 -7.43 14.52 -23.94
N SER A 247 -7.60 15.65 -23.25
CA SER A 247 -8.84 16.42 -23.33
C SER A 247 -8.81 17.39 -24.50
N ASP A 248 -9.94 17.50 -25.20
CA ASP A 248 -10.19 18.46 -26.28
C ASP A 248 -11.55 19.17 -26.09
N ALA A 249 -11.99 19.94 -27.09
CA ALA A 249 -13.21 20.73 -27.00
C ALA A 249 -14.51 19.90 -26.90
N THR A 250 -14.45 18.62 -27.26
CA THR A 250 -15.60 17.72 -27.38
C THR A 250 -15.53 16.50 -26.46
N HIS A 251 -14.35 16.19 -25.93
CA HIS A 251 -14.10 15.03 -25.09
C HIS A 251 -13.13 15.36 -23.94
N TYR A 252 -13.45 14.90 -22.73
CA TYR A 252 -12.55 14.99 -21.58
C TYR A 252 -11.82 13.67 -21.37
N GLY A 253 -10.52 13.68 -21.64
CA GLY A 253 -9.61 12.57 -21.34
C GLY A 253 -9.14 12.60 -19.87
N TYR A 254 -8.10 11.82 -19.55
CA TYR A 254 -7.56 11.78 -18.19
C TYR A 254 -6.90 13.09 -17.73
N PHE A 255 -6.18 13.79 -18.61
CA PHE A 255 -5.59 15.10 -18.26
C PHE A 255 -6.57 16.24 -18.52
N PRO A 256 -6.55 17.32 -17.71
CA PRO A 256 -7.42 18.46 -17.90
C PRO A 256 -7.13 19.19 -19.24
N PRO A 257 -8.11 19.94 -19.78
CA PRO A 257 -7.87 20.80 -20.93
C PRO A 257 -6.75 21.80 -20.65
N ILE A 258 -5.85 21.95 -21.61
CA ILE A 258 -4.71 22.86 -21.50
C ILE A 258 -4.92 24.05 -22.44
N THR A 259 -5.14 25.23 -21.85
CA THR A 259 -5.52 26.46 -22.56
C THR A 259 -4.38 27.47 -22.67
N GLY A 260 -3.28 27.26 -21.96
CA GLY A 260 -2.10 28.13 -22.00
C GLY A 260 -1.00 27.74 -21.01
N ALA A 261 -0.01 28.62 -20.87
CA ALA A 261 1.17 28.39 -20.03
C ALA A 261 0.82 28.20 -18.53
N SER A 262 -0.18 28.91 -18.02
CA SER A 262 -0.62 28.77 -16.62
C SER A 262 -1.23 27.40 -16.33
N SER A 263 -2.12 26.90 -17.21
CA SER A 263 -2.69 25.55 -17.10
C SER A 263 -1.62 24.47 -17.22
N TRP A 264 -0.59 24.68 -18.06
CA TRP A 264 0.56 23.79 -18.15
C TRP A 264 1.35 23.74 -16.84
N LEU A 265 1.70 24.91 -16.29
CA LEU A 265 2.44 24.98 -15.02
C LEU A 265 1.65 24.31 -13.89
N TRP A 266 0.33 24.56 -13.83
CA TRP A 266 -0.54 23.91 -12.86
C TRP A 266 -0.56 22.39 -13.01
N LEU A 267 -0.68 21.87 -14.24
CA LEU A 267 -0.64 20.44 -14.51
C LEU A 267 0.67 19.83 -13.99
N LEU A 268 1.82 20.42 -14.31
CA LEU A 268 3.13 19.88 -13.92
C LEU A 268 3.33 19.88 -12.40
N LEU A 269 2.96 20.98 -11.72
CA LEU A 269 3.07 21.07 -10.26
C LEU A 269 2.13 20.10 -9.56
N SER A 270 0.87 20.03 -9.98
CA SER A 270 -0.11 19.12 -9.42
C SER A 270 0.23 17.65 -9.67
N LEU A 271 0.81 17.30 -10.83
CA LEU A 271 1.34 15.96 -11.09
C LEU A 271 2.48 15.59 -10.14
N ALA A 272 3.41 16.50 -9.87
CA ALA A 272 4.48 16.25 -8.91
C ALA A 272 3.93 16.00 -7.50
N ILE A 273 2.95 16.81 -7.04
CA ILE A 273 2.28 16.61 -5.76
C ILE A 273 1.54 15.27 -5.73
N TYR A 274 0.77 14.99 -6.78
CA TYR A 274 0.05 13.73 -6.92
C TYR A 274 0.98 12.52 -6.83
N MET A 275 2.11 12.56 -7.53
CA MET A 275 3.12 11.50 -7.52
C MET A 275 3.83 11.36 -6.18
N LEU A 276 4.05 12.46 -5.46
CA LEU A 276 4.59 12.41 -4.10
C LEU A 276 3.64 11.64 -3.18
N CYS A 277 2.35 12.01 -3.18
CA CYS A 277 1.33 11.34 -2.38
C CYS A 277 1.17 9.88 -2.79
N TRP A 278 1.12 9.61 -4.11
CA TRP A 278 0.96 8.27 -4.66
C TRP A 278 2.10 7.34 -4.28
N GLU A 279 3.35 7.78 -4.45
CA GLU A 279 4.52 6.96 -4.14
C GLU A 279 4.74 6.82 -2.64
N TRP A 280 4.44 7.84 -1.85
CA TRP A 280 4.47 7.68 -0.39
C TRP A 280 3.40 6.70 0.10
N PHE A 281 2.19 6.71 -0.46
CA PHE A 281 1.16 5.72 -0.11
C PHE A 281 1.61 4.29 -0.38
N HIS A 282 2.12 4.02 -1.59
CA HIS A 282 2.50 2.67 -1.99
C HIS A 282 3.83 2.23 -1.37
N ARG A 283 4.88 3.06 -1.48
CA ARG A 283 6.26 2.69 -1.10
C ARG A 283 6.59 3.12 0.32
N GLY A 284 5.96 4.16 0.83
CA GLY A 284 6.03 4.55 2.24
C GLY A 284 5.09 3.69 3.07
N PHE A 285 3.82 4.08 3.12
CA PHE A 285 2.78 3.52 3.98
C PHE A 285 2.59 2.01 3.79
N LEU A 286 2.17 1.57 2.59
CA LEU A 286 1.87 0.15 2.32
C LEU A 286 3.11 -0.73 2.44
N LEU A 287 4.17 -0.45 1.67
CA LEU A 287 5.36 -1.30 1.63
C LEU A 287 6.06 -1.40 3.00
N PHE A 288 6.46 -0.28 3.62
CA PHE A 288 7.18 -0.36 4.89
C PHE A 288 6.28 -0.79 6.04
N GLY A 289 5.00 -0.42 6.04
CA GLY A 289 4.06 -0.88 7.07
C GLY A 289 3.81 -2.39 7.00
N MET A 290 3.66 -2.96 5.80
CA MET A 290 3.52 -4.41 5.65
C MET A 290 4.82 -5.18 5.89
N ALA A 291 5.97 -4.63 5.48
CA ALA A 291 7.25 -5.33 5.55
C ALA A 291 7.72 -5.62 6.99
N GLN A 292 7.22 -4.86 7.97
CA GLN A 292 7.49 -5.09 9.40
C GLN A 292 6.94 -6.43 9.90
N GLY A 293 5.76 -6.84 9.42
CA GLY A 293 5.09 -8.09 9.85
C GLY A 293 5.16 -9.23 8.83
N PHE A 294 4.98 -8.92 7.55
CA PHE A 294 4.96 -9.93 6.48
C PHE A 294 6.33 -10.23 5.87
N GLY A 295 7.34 -9.41 6.22
CA GLY A 295 8.63 -9.41 5.55
C GLY A 295 8.59 -8.76 4.17
N PRO A 296 9.76 -8.46 3.59
CA PRO A 296 9.86 -7.57 2.44
C PRO A 296 9.36 -8.17 1.12
N VAL A 297 9.57 -9.47 0.90
CA VAL A 297 9.18 -10.12 -0.37
C VAL A 297 7.66 -10.09 -0.53
N LEU A 298 6.93 -10.55 0.48
CA LEU A 298 5.47 -10.55 0.46
C LEU A 298 4.92 -9.12 0.44
N ALA A 299 5.50 -8.20 1.21
CA ALA A 299 5.10 -6.80 1.19
C ALA A 299 5.24 -6.15 -0.20
N ILE A 300 6.35 -6.40 -0.92
CA ILE A 300 6.55 -5.91 -2.30
C ILE A 300 5.51 -6.50 -3.25
N LEU A 301 5.24 -7.81 -3.16
CA LEU A 301 4.24 -8.47 -4.01
C LEU A 301 2.83 -7.88 -3.78
N LEU A 302 2.40 -7.77 -2.53
CA LEU A 302 1.08 -7.23 -2.18
C LEU A 302 0.94 -5.76 -2.59
N GLN A 303 1.95 -4.94 -2.30
CA GLN A 303 1.98 -3.54 -2.73
C GLN A 303 1.95 -3.41 -4.25
N ALA A 304 2.67 -4.26 -4.99
CA ALA A 304 2.69 -4.22 -6.45
C ALA A 304 1.33 -4.62 -7.03
N THR A 305 0.64 -5.60 -6.43
CA THR A 305 -0.72 -6.00 -6.81
C THR A 305 -1.71 -4.86 -6.59
N LEU A 306 -1.70 -4.20 -5.42
CA LEU A 306 -2.57 -3.05 -5.16
C LEU A 306 -2.28 -1.88 -6.10
N PHE A 307 -1.01 -1.60 -6.34
CA PHE A 307 -0.59 -0.59 -7.31
C PHE A 307 -1.13 -0.90 -8.71
N ALA A 308 -1.03 -2.14 -9.16
CA ALA A 308 -1.55 -2.56 -10.46
C ALA A 308 -3.07 -2.50 -10.54
N ALA A 309 -3.78 -2.94 -9.50
CA ALA A 309 -5.23 -2.86 -9.41
C ALA A 309 -5.74 -1.42 -9.56
N ALA A 310 -5.00 -0.43 -9.03
CA ALA A 310 -5.33 0.97 -9.19
C ALA A 310 -5.18 1.50 -10.64
N HIS A 311 -4.61 0.70 -11.55
CA HIS A 311 -4.52 0.99 -12.99
C HIS A 311 -5.55 0.20 -13.83
N TYR A 312 -6.51 -0.50 -13.22
CA TYR A 312 -7.42 -1.42 -13.92
C TYR A 312 -8.22 -0.80 -15.09
N HIS A 313 -8.50 0.50 -15.05
CA HIS A 313 -9.23 1.22 -16.12
C HIS A 313 -8.32 1.95 -17.12
N LYS A 314 -7.01 1.81 -16.98
CA LYS A 314 -6.02 2.41 -17.87
C LYS A 314 -5.84 1.54 -19.13
N PRO A 315 -5.27 2.09 -20.21
CA PRO A 315 -4.91 1.29 -21.38
C PRO A 315 -4.15 0.01 -20.99
N MET A 316 -4.49 -1.11 -21.62
CA MET A 316 -3.99 -2.44 -21.20
C MET A 316 -2.46 -2.54 -21.02
N PRO A 317 -1.63 -1.94 -21.89
CA PRO A 317 -0.18 -1.95 -21.68
C PRO A 317 0.25 -1.28 -20.37
N GLU A 318 -0.42 -0.20 -19.97
CA GLU A 318 -0.16 0.49 -18.70
C GLU A 318 -0.61 -0.37 -17.52
N PHE A 319 -1.80 -0.96 -17.59
CA PHE A 319 -2.28 -1.86 -16.53
C PHE A 319 -1.33 -3.04 -16.31
N VAL A 320 -0.93 -3.75 -17.37
CA VAL A 320 -0.02 -4.91 -17.23
C VAL A 320 1.37 -4.48 -16.78
N SER A 321 1.93 -3.41 -17.36
CA SER A 321 3.27 -2.93 -17.00
C SER A 321 3.33 -2.32 -15.60
N SER A 322 2.20 -1.82 -15.07
CA SER A 322 2.13 -1.26 -13.72
C SER A 322 2.47 -2.28 -12.64
N PHE A 323 2.14 -3.56 -12.79
CA PHE A 323 2.57 -4.59 -11.84
C PHE A 323 4.09 -4.75 -11.83
N ALA A 324 4.71 -4.83 -13.00
CA ALA A 324 6.17 -4.92 -13.14
C ALA A 324 6.87 -3.66 -12.59
N GLY A 325 6.37 -2.47 -12.91
CA GLY A 325 6.82 -1.21 -12.31
C GLY A 325 6.61 -1.19 -10.79
N GLY A 326 5.49 -1.75 -10.34
CA GLY A 326 5.13 -2.09 -8.97
C GLY A 326 6.28 -2.75 -8.21
N LEU A 327 6.74 -3.88 -8.74
CA LEU A 327 7.82 -4.72 -8.20
C LEU A 327 9.17 -4.00 -8.23
N VAL A 328 9.52 -3.37 -9.36
CA VAL A 328 10.82 -2.68 -9.51
C VAL A 328 10.94 -1.52 -8.52
N LEU A 329 9.95 -0.63 -8.51
CA LEU A 329 9.95 0.53 -7.62
C LEU A 329 9.85 0.13 -6.15
N GLY A 330 9.06 -0.91 -5.82
CA GLY A 330 8.99 -1.47 -4.48
C GLY A 330 10.34 -2.02 -4.01
N THR A 331 11.03 -2.77 -4.88
CA THR A 331 12.37 -3.31 -4.59
C THR A 331 13.40 -2.20 -4.37
N VAL A 332 13.42 -1.20 -5.24
CA VAL A 332 14.32 -0.05 -5.10
C VAL A 332 14.03 0.69 -3.80
N ALA A 333 12.76 0.98 -3.51
CA ALA A 333 12.40 1.68 -2.29
C ALA A 333 12.83 0.91 -1.02
N TRP A 334 12.62 -0.41 -1.00
CA TRP A 334 13.04 -1.26 0.10
C TRP A 334 14.57 -1.30 0.29
N ARG A 335 15.34 -1.33 -0.80
CA ARG A 335 16.81 -1.37 -0.76
C ARG A 335 17.41 -0.03 -0.33
N GLU A 336 16.85 1.07 -0.81
CA GLU A 336 17.29 2.42 -0.45
C GLU A 336 16.74 2.89 0.90
N LYS A 337 15.81 2.12 1.50
CA LYS A 337 15.04 2.51 2.69
C LYS A 337 14.37 3.87 2.49
N SER A 338 13.94 4.16 1.27
CA SER A 338 13.44 5.46 0.84
C SER A 338 12.42 5.33 -0.27
N PHE A 339 11.28 6.03 -0.19
CA PHE A 339 10.33 6.11 -1.30
C PHE A 339 10.75 7.12 -2.37
N VAL A 340 11.74 7.99 -2.07
CA VAL A 340 12.15 9.12 -2.92
C VAL A 340 12.62 8.71 -4.33
N PRO A 341 13.43 7.65 -4.53
CA PRO A 341 13.78 7.20 -5.88
C PRO A 341 12.54 6.84 -6.71
N ALA A 342 11.54 6.19 -6.08
CA ALA A 342 10.30 5.82 -6.75
C ALA A 342 9.45 7.04 -7.09
N PHE A 343 9.28 7.97 -6.13
CA PHE A 343 8.66 9.28 -6.34
C PHE A 343 9.25 10.01 -7.55
N LEU A 344 10.57 10.21 -7.58
CA LEU A 344 11.23 10.94 -8.66
C LEU A 344 11.04 10.24 -10.00
N THR A 345 11.21 8.92 -10.05
CA THR A 345 11.02 8.13 -11.28
C THR A 345 9.61 8.29 -11.81
N HIS A 346 8.61 8.11 -10.95
CA HIS A 346 7.22 8.12 -11.36
C HIS A 346 6.75 9.52 -11.74
N ALA A 347 7.22 10.56 -11.03
CA ALA A 347 7.02 11.95 -11.41
C ALA A 347 7.60 12.26 -12.80
N PHE A 348 8.84 11.84 -13.09
CA PHE A 348 9.43 12.03 -14.42
C PHE A 348 8.66 11.29 -15.51
N VAL A 349 8.23 10.05 -15.24
CA VAL A 349 7.38 9.28 -16.17
C VAL A 349 6.06 10.00 -16.45
N HIS A 350 5.34 10.47 -15.42
CA HIS A 350 4.06 11.17 -15.61
C HIS A 350 4.21 12.51 -16.32
N ILE A 351 5.25 13.28 -16.00
CA ILE A 351 5.54 14.55 -16.66
C ILE A 351 5.86 14.32 -18.13
N ALA A 352 6.76 13.37 -18.43
CA ALA A 352 7.08 13.02 -19.80
C ALA A 352 5.85 12.48 -20.55
N TRP A 353 5.03 11.67 -19.90
CA TRP A 353 3.80 11.15 -20.47
C TRP A 353 2.82 12.26 -20.85
N ALA A 354 2.58 13.22 -19.94
CA ALA A 354 1.75 14.39 -20.20
C ALA A 354 2.24 15.19 -21.42
N ILE A 355 3.56 15.40 -21.53
CA ILE A 355 4.15 16.08 -22.70
C ILE A 355 3.91 15.26 -23.98
N LEU A 356 4.19 13.96 -23.95
CA LEU A 356 4.13 13.09 -25.13
C LEU A 356 2.73 12.85 -25.70
N VAL A 357 1.68 12.89 -24.87
CA VAL A 357 0.29 12.63 -25.30
C VAL A 357 -0.50 13.90 -25.62
N LEU A 358 -0.12 15.03 -25.01
CA LEU A 358 -0.78 16.33 -25.22
C LEU A 358 -0.18 17.15 -26.37
N PHE A 359 1.08 16.91 -26.72
CA PHE A 359 1.65 17.30 -28.01
C PHE A 359 1.48 16.14 -29.01
#